data_AF-A0A3N8FSU1-F1
#
_entry.id   AF-A0A3N8FSU1-F1
#
_cell.length_a   1.000
_cell.length_b   1.000
_cell.length_c   1.000
_cell.angle_alpha   90.00
_cell.angle_beta   90.00
_cell.angle_gamma   90.00
#
_symmetry.space_group_name_H-M   'P 1'
#
loop_
_entity.id
_entity.type
_entity.pdbx_description
1 polymer ?
#
loop_
_entity_poly.entity_id
_entity_poly.type
_entity_poly.pdbx_seq_one_letter_code
_entity_poly.pdbx_strand_id
1 'polypeptide(L)'
;MRYRRLGRSGLQISELSLGSWVTYGNQVDQRVARECLAAARDAGVNFFDNAEVYAGGKSEEIMGQALKSLGWPRISYLVSTKFFWGLAEAPNQYHTLNRKYLLNAIDGSLRRLQLDHVDLVYCHRPDPNTPIEETVWAMSDMIVRGKALYWGTSEWSADEIRAACEIADRHHLHKPVVEQPQYNLFHRTRVEQIGDNMRALDVAAKLTPAVKQRIEEAVGDAYE
;
A
#
# COMPACT_ATOMS: atom_id res chain seq x y z
N MET A 1 -5.87 14.94 -17.26
CA MET A 1 -5.41 14.34 -15.99
C MET A 1 -4.16 15.05 -15.48
N ARG A 2 -4.04 15.31 -14.17
CA ARG A 2 -2.77 15.70 -13.53
C ARG A 2 -2.07 14.47 -12.98
N TYR A 3 -0.74 14.42 -13.11
CA TYR A 3 0.09 13.35 -12.56
C TYR A 3 0.99 13.88 -11.45
N ARG A 4 1.08 13.14 -10.35
CA ARG A 4 1.83 13.52 -9.15
C ARG A 4 2.78 12.40 -8.76
N ARG A 5 3.93 12.76 -8.18
CA ARG A 5 4.84 11.75 -7.60
C ARG A 5 4.17 11.08 -6.42
N LEU A 6 4.34 9.77 -6.30
CA LEU A 6 3.88 9.01 -5.15
C LEU A 6 4.89 9.17 -4.01
N GLY A 7 4.57 10.05 -3.07
CA GLY A 7 5.47 10.41 -1.97
C GLY A 7 6.81 10.95 -2.52
N ARG A 8 7.91 10.42 -1.99
CA ARG A 8 9.28 10.77 -2.43
C ARG A 8 9.81 9.86 -3.56
N SER A 9 9.00 8.92 -4.07
CA SER A 9 9.42 8.02 -5.15
C SER A 9 9.46 8.72 -6.51
N GLY A 10 10.09 8.08 -7.49
CA GLY A 10 10.07 8.51 -8.89
C GLY A 10 8.76 8.17 -9.63
N LEU A 11 7.90 7.36 -9.03
CA LEU A 11 6.66 6.88 -9.65
C LEU A 11 5.64 8.02 -9.75
N GLN A 12 5.05 8.22 -10.93
CA GLN A 12 3.98 9.20 -11.15
C GLN A 12 2.62 8.52 -11.30
N ILE A 13 1.67 8.91 -10.45
CA ILE A 13 0.30 8.41 -10.48
C ILE A 13 -0.66 9.52 -10.89
N SER A 14 -1.78 9.18 -11.51
CA SER A 14 -2.88 10.10 -11.77
C SER A 14 -3.49 10.61 -10.46
N GLU A 15 -3.92 11.87 -10.43
CA GLU A 15 -4.55 12.51 -9.26
C GLU A 15 -5.81 11.77 -8.79
N LEU A 16 -6.47 11.04 -9.70
CA LEU A 16 -7.54 10.10 -9.40
C LEU A 16 -7.10 8.68 -9.80
N SER A 17 -7.54 7.70 -9.03
CA SER A 17 -7.28 6.27 -9.26
C SER A 17 -8.61 5.51 -9.23
N LEU A 18 -8.65 4.34 -9.84
CA LEU A 18 -9.86 3.50 -9.85
C LEU A 18 -9.64 2.25 -8.97
N GLY A 19 -10.41 2.16 -7.89
CA GLY A 19 -10.42 0.98 -7.02
C GLY A 19 -11.54 0.00 -7.40
N SER A 20 -11.34 -1.29 -7.13
CA SER A 20 -12.30 -2.36 -7.45
C SER A 20 -13.16 -2.83 -6.27
N TRP A 21 -13.01 -2.22 -5.08
CA TRP A 21 -13.74 -2.61 -3.88
C TRP A 21 -15.26 -2.50 -4.07
N VAL A 22 -16.00 -3.49 -3.58
CA VAL A 22 -17.47 -3.68 -3.68
C VAL A 22 -17.99 -3.91 -5.10
N THR A 23 -17.40 -3.32 -6.12
CA THR A 23 -17.92 -3.36 -7.48
C THR A 23 -17.59 -4.67 -8.18
N TYR A 24 -16.31 -5.01 -8.33
CA TYR A 24 -15.89 -6.11 -9.19
C TYR A 24 -16.13 -7.46 -8.51
N GLY A 25 -16.86 -8.35 -9.19
CA GLY A 25 -17.20 -9.70 -8.71
C GLY A 25 -18.51 -9.78 -7.91
N ASN A 26 -18.95 -8.69 -7.27
CA ASN A 26 -20.23 -8.65 -6.57
C ASN A 26 -21.35 -7.98 -7.39
N GLN A 27 -21.03 -6.87 -8.07
CA GLN A 27 -22.02 -6.05 -8.81
C GLN A 27 -21.67 -5.89 -10.30
N VAL A 28 -20.40 -6.07 -10.64
CA VAL A 28 -19.82 -5.77 -11.94
C VAL A 28 -19.14 -7.02 -12.48
N ASP A 29 -19.58 -7.44 -13.68
CA ASP A 29 -18.98 -8.53 -14.45
C ASP A 29 -17.73 -8.07 -15.22
N GLN A 30 -17.07 -8.99 -15.91
CA GLN A 30 -15.86 -8.71 -16.68
C GLN A 30 -16.07 -7.63 -17.76
N ARG A 31 -17.22 -7.60 -18.42
CA ARG A 31 -17.50 -6.66 -19.51
C ARG A 31 -17.59 -5.24 -18.98
N VAL A 32 -18.36 -5.04 -17.92
CA VAL A 32 -18.52 -3.72 -17.30
C VAL A 32 -17.21 -3.27 -16.64
N ALA A 33 -16.45 -4.18 -16.00
CA ALA A 33 -15.12 -3.86 -15.48
C ALA A 33 -14.18 -3.36 -16.58
N ARG A 34 -14.17 -4.01 -17.75
CA ARG A 34 -13.40 -3.56 -18.93
C ARG A 34 -13.82 -2.16 -19.38
N GLU A 35 -15.13 -1.89 -19.48
CA GLU A 35 -15.65 -0.57 -19.87
C GLU A 35 -15.26 0.53 -18.87
N CYS A 36 -15.34 0.25 -17.57
CA CYS A 36 -14.90 1.18 -16.53
C CYS A 36 -13.41 1.47 -16.59
N LEU A 37 -12.57 0.42 -16.75
CA LEU A 37 -11.12 0.58 -16.90
C LEU A 37 -10.81 1.45 -18.14
N ALA A 38 -11.43 1.14 -19.28
CA ALA A 38 -11.25 1.91 -20.52
C ALA A 38 -11.61 3.38 -20.35
N ALA A 39 -12.81 3.66 -19.83
CA ALA A 39 -13.26 5.03 -19.59
C ALA A 39 -12.33 5.81 -18.64
N ALA A 40 -11.87 5.17 -17.56
CA ALA A 40 -10.91 5.77 -16.64
C ALA A 40 -9.57 6.06 -17.35
N ARG A 41 -9.09 5.13 -18.17
CA ARG A 41 -7.82 5.27 -18.90
C ARG A 41 -7.89 6.38 -19.96
N ASP A 42 -9.00 6.48 -20.69
CA ASP A 42 -9.26 7.53 -21.68
C ASP A 42 -9.30 8.91 -21.00
N ALA A 43 -9.78 9.00 -19.76
CA ALA A 43 -9.71 10.20 -18.93
C ALA A 43 -8.29 10.48 -18.35
N GLY A 44 -7.34 9.57 -18.57
CA GLY A 44 -5.93 9.67 -18.18
C GLY A 44 -5.57 8.99 -16.86
N VAL A 45 -6.49 8.26 -16.20
CA VAL A 45 -6.15 7.46 -15.01
C VAL A 45 -5.09 6.42 -15.40
N ASN A 46 -4.05 6.28 -14.59
CA ASN A 46 -3.02 5.26 -14.79
C ASN A 46 -2.89 4.28 -13.62
N PHE A 47 -3.61 4.48 -12.51
CA PHE A 47 -3.48 3.65 -11.32
C PHE A 47 -4.79 2.94 -10.98
N PHE A 48 -4.70 1.61 -10.87
CA PHE A 48 -5.81 0.70 -10.64
C PHE A 48 -5.55 -0.14 -9.39
N ASP A 49 -6.44 -0.06 -8.42
CA ASP A 49 -6.24 -0.63 -7.09
C ASP A 49 -7.19 -1.81 -6.82
N ASN A 50 -6.63 -2.89 -6.26
CA ASN A 50 -7.35 -4.12 -5.92
C ASN A 50 -6.89 -4.65 -4.55
N ALA A 51 -7.42 -5.78 -4.08
CA ALA A 51 -6.93 -6.52 -2.91
C ALA A 51 -7.28 -8.00 -3.05
N GLU A 52 -6.50 -8.90 -2.44
CA GLU A 52 -6.78 -10.33 -2.58
C GLU A 52 -8.18 -10.71 -2.10
N VAL A 53 -8.63 -10.10 -0.99
CA VAL A 53 -9.89 -10.48 -0.34
C VAL A 53 -11.11 -10.02 -1.11
N TYR A 54 -10.98 -9.06 -2.04
CA TYR A 54 -12.14 -8.46 -2.70
C TYR A 54 -12.88 -9.53 -3.53
N ALA A 55 -14.13 -9.77 -3.13
CA ALA A 55 -14.97 -10.85 -3.65
C ALA A 55 -14.28 -12.23 -3.61
N GLY A 56 -13.53 -12.53 -2.55
CA GLY A 56 -12.84 -13.81 -2.38
C GLY A 56 -11.81 -14.11 -3.47
N GLY A 57 -11.08 -13.08 -3.94
CA GLY A 57 -10.11 -13.18 -5.03
C GLY A 57 -10.71 -12.93 -6.41
N LYS A 58 -12.05 -12.94 -6.56
CA LYS A 58 -12.69 -12.79 -7.86
C LYS A 58 -12.45 -11.42 -8.50
N SER A 59 -12.30 -10.38 -7.69
CA SER A 59 -12.03 -9.03 -8.18
C SER A 59 -10.70 -8.94 -8.94
N GLU A 60 -9.67 -9.65 -8.47
CA GLU A 60 -8.36 -9.72 -9.16
C GLU A 60 -8.45 -10.48 -10.48
N GLU A 61 -9.20 -11.58 -10.52
CA GLU A 61 -9.43 -12.33 -11.77
C GLU A 61 -10.12 -11.46 -12.82
N ILE A 62 -11.17 -10.74 -12.42
CA ILE A 62 -11.94 -9.86 -13.31
C ILE A 62 -11.04 -8.74 -13.85
N MET A 63 -10.29 -8.07 -12.96
CA MET A 63 -9.38 -7.00 -13.38
C MET A 63 -8.28 -7.53 -14.32
N GLY A 64 -7.68 -8.67 -13.99
CA GLY A 64 -6.64 -9.30 -14.83
C GLY A 64 -7.15 -9.67 -16.22
N GLN A 65 -8.33 -10.29 -16.31
CA GLN A 65 -8.96 -10.60 -17.58
C GLN A 65 -9.33 -9.35 -18.39
N ALA A 66 -9.80 -8.29 -17.74
CA ALA A 66 -10.14 -7.03 -18.39
C ALA A 66 -8.89 -6.32 -18.92
N LEU A 67 -7.82 -6.21 -18.13
CA LEU A 67 -6.54 -5.63 -18.56
C LEU A 67 -5.94 -6.39 -19.75
N LYS A 68 -5.95 -7.73 -19.68
CA LYS A 68 -5.49 -8.58 -20.79
C LYS A 68 -6.32 -8.36 -22.05
N SER A 69 -7.64 -8.23 -21.93
CA SER A 69 -8.53 -7.94 -23.06
C SER A 69 -8.32 -6.54 -23.65
N LEU A 70 -7.96 -5.55 -22.83
CA LEU A 70 -7.66 -4.19 -23.28
C LEU A 70 -6.32 -4.09 -24.03
N GLY A 71 -5.40 -5.03 -23.78
CA GLY A 71 -4.14 -5.14 -24.52
C GLY A 71 -3.21 -3.94 -24.35
N TRP A 72 -3.36 -3.17 -23.26
CA TRP A 72 -2.48 -2.03 -23.00
C TRP A 72 -1.04 -2.49 -22.73
N PRO A 73 -0.03 -1.75 -23.19
CA PRO A 73 1.35 -2.01 -22.81
C PRO A 73 1.50 -1.96 -21.28
N ARG A 74 2.09 -2.99 -20.66
CA ARG A 74 2.22 -3.11 -19.19
C ARG A 74 2.85 -1.89 -18.53
N ILE A 75 3.81 -1.25 -19.19
CA ILE A 75 4.50 -0.04 -18.73
C ILE A 75 3.59 1.20 -18.66
N SER A 76 2.43 1.17 -19.33
CA SER A 76 1.56 2.33 -19.47
C SER A 76 0.54 2.51 -18.32
N TYR A 77 0.47 1.56 -17.40
CA TYR A 77 -0.44 1.58 -16.27
C TYR A 77 0.18 0.95 -15.02
N LEU A 78 -0.43 1.23 -13.88
CA LEU A 78 -0.01 0.82 -12.55
C LEU A 78 -1.12 -0.01 -11.89
N VAL A 79 -0.73 -1.11 -11.25
CA VAL A 79 -1.65 -1.99 -10.51
C VAL A 79 -1.17 -2.17 -9.08
N SER A 80 -2.10 -2.10 -8.13
CA SER A 80 -1.87 -2.55 -6.76
C SER A 80 -2.73 -3.72 -6.33
N THR A 81 -2.22 -4.47 -5.36
CA THR A 81 -3.01 -5.38 -4.52
C THR A 81 -2.64 -5.22 -3.05
N LYS A 82 -3.38 -5.88 -2.15
CA LYS A 82 -3.23 -5.77 -0.70
C LYS A 82 -3.47 -7.11 -0.01
N PHE A 83 -2.72 -7.35 1.06
CA PHE A 83 -2.77 -8.59 1.84
C PHE A 83 -3.05 -8.32 3.32
N PHE A 84 -3.91 -9.15 3.91
CA PHE A 84 -4.17 -9.27 5.36
C PHE A 84 -5.25 -10.32 5.60
N TRP A 85 -6.40 -10.16 4.94
CA TRP A 85 -7.52 -11.09 4.95
C TRP A 85 -7.33 -12.14 3.85
N GLY A 86 -6.78 -13.28 4.25
CA GLY A 86 -6.72 -14.51 3.47
C GLY A 86 -7.97 -14.85 2.68
N LEU A 87 -7.79 -15.65 1.64
CA LEU A 87 -8.88 -16.36 0.97
C LEU A 87 -9.40 -17.59 1.75
N ALA A 88 -8.68 -18.01 2.80
CA ALA A 88 -9.04 -19.15 3.62
C ALA A 88 -8.83 -18.82 5.10
N GLU A 89 -9.84 -19.11 5.93
CA GLU A 89 -9.80 -18.95 7.38
C GLU A 89 -9.04 -20.12 8.03
N ALA A 90 -7.71 -20.07 7.93
CA ALA A 90 -6.82 -21.09 8.48
C ALA A 90 -5.55 -20.47 9.08
N PRO A 91 -4.81 -21.20 9.94
CA PRO A 91 -3.56 -20.71 10.51
C PRO A 91 -2.58 -20.28 9.42
N ASN A 92 -1.96 -19.11 9.61
CA ASN A 92 -1.05 -18.48 8.67
C ASN A 92 -1.65 -18.14 7.30
N GLN A 93 -2.97 -17.99 7.23
CA GLN A 93 -3.67 -17.64 5.97
C GLN A 93 -4.59 -16.44 6.14
N TYR A 94 -5.17 -16.21 7.32
CA TYR A 94 -6.14 -15.15 7.56
C TYR A 94 -5.73 -14.24 8.72
N HIS A 95 -6.02 -12.94 8.61
CA HIS A 95 -5.66 -11.91 9.61
C HIS A 95 -4.18 -11.91 9.96
N THR A 96 -3.31 -11.91 8.95
CA THR A 96 -1.87 -11.95 9.21
C THR A 96 -1.05 -11.21 8.16
N LEU A 97 0.13 -10.75 8.57
CA LEU A 97 1.20 -10.26 7.71
C LEU A 97 2.50 -11.05 7.91
N ASN A 98 2.40 -12.28 8.41
CA ASN A 98 3.57 -13.15 8.52
C ASN A 98 4.14 -13.47 7.14
N ARG A 99 5.43 -13.77 7.11
CA ARG A 99 6.19 -13.99 5.89
C ARG A 99 5.66 -15.16 5.07
N LYS A 100 5.20 -16.24 5.72
CA LYS A 100 4.65 -17.42 5.03
C LYS A 100 3.42 -17.03 4.22
N TYR A 101 2.48 -16.32 4.83
CA TYR A 101 1.28 -15.84 4.17
C TYR A 101 1.63 -14.87 3.05
N LEU A 102 2.37 -13.80 3.34
CA LEU A 102 2.68 -12.75 2.39
C LEU A 102 3.34 -13.30 1.10
N LEU A 103 4.35 -14.15 1.24
CA LEU A 103 5.06 -14.71 0.07
C LEU A 103 4.20 -15.68 -0.76
N ASN A 104 3.17 -16.31 -0.18
CA ASN A 104 2.20 -17.13 -0.92
C ASN A 104 1.08 -16.29 -1.53
N ALA A 105 0.61 -15.27 -0.80
CA ALA A 105 -0.45 -14.35 -1.20
C ALA A 105 -0.10 -13.63 -2.51
N ILE A 106 1.11 -13.08 -2.59
CA ILE A 106 1.59 -12.40 -3.81
C ILE A 106 1.57 -13.31 -5.04
N ASP A 107 1.99 -14.57 -4.91
CA ASP A 107 1.95 -15.52 -6.03
C ASP A 107 0.51 -15.86 -6.44
N GLY A 108 -0.40 -15.95 -5.47
CA GLY A 108 -1.83 -16.10 -5.73
C GLY A 108 -2.41 -14.93 -6.51
N SER A 109 -2.14 -13.70 -6.06
CA SER A 109 -2.64 -12.49 -6.70
C SER A 109 -2.08 -12.29 -8.10
N LEU A 110 -0.78 -12.51 -8.32
CA LEU A 110 -0.17 -12.42 -9.64
C LEU A 110 -0.81 -13.39 -10.64
N ARG A 111 -1.11 -14.63 -10.21
CA ARG A 111 -1.85 -15.59 -11.06
C ARG A 111 -3.25 -15.09 -11.41
N ARG A 112 -4.02 -14.58 -10.44
CA ARG A 112 -5.38 -14.07 -10.68
C ARG A 112 -5.37 -12.83 -11.58
N LEU A 113 -4.46 -11.89 -11.32
CA LEU A 113 -4.25 -10.68 -12.12
C LEU A 113 -3.66 -10.97 -13.51
N GLN A 114 -3.08 -12.15 -13.73
CA GLN A 114 -2.35 -12.51 -14.95
C GLN A 114 -1.20 -11.52 -15.25
N LEU A 115 -0.43 -11.19 -14.21
CA LEU A 115 0.72 -10.28 -14.29
C LEU A 115 1.96 -10.94 -13.69
N ASP A 116 3.13 -10.59 -14.20
CA ASP A 116 4.41 -11.03 -13.63
C ASP A 116 4.78 -10.24 -12.35
N HIS A 117 4.30 -9.00 -12.25
CA HIS A 117 4.47 -8.14 -11.08
C HIS A 117 3.34 -7.12 -10.94
N VAL A 118 3.13 -6.65 -9.71
CA VAL A 118 2.35 -5.44 -9.41
C VAL A 118 3.28 -4.24 -9.22
N ASP A 119 2.80 -3.03 -9.45
CA ASP A 119 3.61 -1.83 -9.20
C ASP A 119 3.68 -1.55 -7.70
N LEU A 120 2.58 -1.78 -6.98
CA LEU A 120 2.49 -1.60 -5.54
C LEU A 120 1.85 -2.79 -4.84
N VAL A 121 2.41 -3.19 -3.72
CA VAL A 121 1.77 -4.13 -2.78
C VAL A 121 1.56 -3.46 -1.44
N TYR A 122 0.37 -3.61 -0.86
CA TYR A 122 0.04 -3.01 0.44
C TYR A 122 -0.12 -4.07 1.53
N CYS A 123 0.36 -3.76 2.73
CA CYS A 123 -0.20 -4.33 3.95
C CYS A 123 -1.60 -3.72 4.14
N HIS A 124 -2.66 -4.53 3.97
CA HIS A 124 -4.03 -4.03 3.94
C HIS A 124 -4.49 -3.49 5.31
N ARG A 125 -3.97 -4.04 6.41
CA ARG A 125 -4.16 -3.58 7.79
C ARG A 125 -2.89 -3.86 8.60
N PRO A 126 -2.68 -3.20 9.75
CA PRO A 126 -1.62 -3.62 10.68
C PRO A 126 -1.94 -5.02 11.25
N ASP A 127 -0.90 -5.79 11.55
CA ASP A 127 -1.00 -7.09 12.21
C ASP A 127 -0.32 -7.02 13.59
N PRO A 128 -1.08 -6.98 14.70
CA PRO A 128 -0.50 -6.91 16.04
C PRO A 128 0.18 -8.22 16.47
N ASN A 129 -0.02 -9.33 15.74
CA ASN A 129 0.52 -10.64 16.08
C ASN A 129 1.77 -11.01 15.29
N THR A 130 2.13 -10.24 14.26
CA THR A 130 3.37 -10.43 13.50
C THR A 130 4.33 -9.28 13.83
N PRO A 131 5.59 -9.55 14.20
CA PRO A 131 6.58 -8.50 14.35
C PRO A 131 6.69 -7.67 13.06
N ILE A 132 6.61 -6.34 13.17
CA ILE A 132 6.74 -5.43 12.01
C ILE A 132 8.01 -5.74 11.21
N GLU A 133 9.10 -6.12 11.89
CA GLU A 133 10.36 -6.51 11.25
C GLU A 133 10.20 -7.68 10.28
N GLU A 134 9.46 -8.73 10.65
CA GLU A 134 9.20 -9.85 9.75
C GLU A 134 8.43 -9.41 8.51
N THR A 135 7.42 -8.55 8.69
CA THR A 135 6.64 -7.97 7.59
C THR A 135 7.52 -7.12 6.68
N VAL A 136 8.36 -6.24 7.21
CA VAL A 136 9.27 -5.38 6.40
C VAL A 136 10.23 -6.25 5.56
N TRP A 137 10.81 -7.30 6.15
CA TRP A 137 11.63 -8.26 5.41
C TRP A 137 10.85 -8.96 4.29
N ALA A 138 9.64 -9.44 4.58
CA ALA A 138 8.80 -10.11 3.58
C ALA A 138 8.45 -9.18 2.41
N MET A 139 8.08 -7.93 2.68
CA MET A 139 7.73 -6.94 1.67
C MET A 139 8.95 -6.51 0.84
N SER A 140 10.11 -6.32 1.47
CA SER A 140 11.37 -6.06 0.78
C SER A 140 11.77 -7.22 -0.14
N ASP A 141 11.60 -8.46 0.31
CA ASP A 141 11.90 -9.64 -0.51
C ASP A 141 10.99 -9.81 -1.72
N MET A 142 9.72 -9.37 -1.65
CA MET A 142 8.85 -9.35 -2.83
C MET A 142 9.41 -8.44 -3.92
N ILE A 143 10.00 -7.30 -3.53
CA ILE A 143 10.63 -6.36 -4.45
C ILE A 143 11.91 -6.95 -5.04
N VAL A 144 12.78 -7.50 -4.19
CA VAL A 144 14.04 -8.15 -4.64
C VAL A 144 13.75 -9.30 -5.60
N ARG A 145 12.66 -10.04 -5.40
CA ARG A 145 12.21 -11.13 -6.28
C ARG A 145 11.45 -10.66 -7.53
N GLY A 146 11.27 -9.36 -7.71
CA GLY A 146 10.60 -8.77 -8.87
C GLY A 146 9.09 -8.99 -8.92
N LYS A 147 8.45 -9.34 -7.79
CA LYS A 147 6.99 -9.58 -7.71
C LYS A 147 6.18 -8.30 -7.47
N ALA A 148 6.83 -7.30 -6.88
CA ALA A 148 6.31 -5.94 -6.73
C ALA A 148 7.44 -4.94 -7.04
N LEU A 149 7.11 -3.72 -7.46
CA LEU A 149 8.12 -2.66 -7.63
C LEU A 149 8.29 -1.81 -6.38
N TYR A 150 7.18 -1.56 -5.67
CA TYR A 150 7.13 -0.80 -4.43
C TYR A 150 6.18 -1.46 -3.45
N TRP A 151 6.26 -1.05 -2.19
CA TRP A 151 5.30 -1.46 -1.18
C TRP A 151 4.83 -0.30 -0.31
N GLY A 152 3.71 -0.50 0.37
CA GLY A 152 3.13 0.49 1.26
C GLY A 152 2.23 -0.13 2.31
N THR A 153 1.60 0.75 3.09
CA THR A 153 0.73 0.40 4.22
C THR A 153 -0.69 0.92 3.98
N SER A 154 -1.67 0.39 4.71
CA SER A 154 -3.05 0.89 4.69
C SER A 154 -3.68 0.78 6.07
N GLU A 155 -4.18 1.91 6.57
CA GLU A 155 -4.71 2.10 7.92
C GLU A 155 -3.68 1.88 9.04
N TRP A 156 -2.39 1.97 8.74
CA TRP A 156 -1.33 1.91 9.75
C TRP A 156 -1.23 3.24 10.50
N SER A 157 -0.92 3.18 11.79
CA SER A 157 -0.63 4.36 12.60
C SER A 157 0.71 4.99 12.20
N ALA A 158 0.90 6.26 12.57
CA ALA A 158 2.16 6.96 12.31
C ALA A 158 3.36 6.26 12.97
N ASP A 159 3.18 5.67 14.16
CA ASP A 159 4.23 4.96 14.87
C ASP A 159 4.60 3.63 14.21
N GLU A 160 3.61 2.87 13.71
CA GLU A 160 3.88 1.64 12.97
C GLU A 160 4.61 1.92 11.64
N ILE A 161 4.21 2.98 10.93
CA ILE A 161 4.88 3.41 9.69
C ILE A 161 6.32 3.87 9.99
N ARG A 162 6.52 4.61 11.08
CA ARG A 162 7.84 5.05 11.53
C ARG A 162 8.72 3.84 11.89
N ALA A 163 8.20 2.89 12.67
CA ALA A 163 8.91 1.66 13.02
C ALA A 163 9.31 0.87 11.76
N ALA A 164 8.41 0.73 10.80
CA ALA A 164 8.71 0.07 9.53
C ALA A 164 9.83 0.77 8.75
N CYS A 165 9.83 2.11 8.70
CA CYS A 165 10.91 2.89 8.08
C CYS A 165 12.25 2.70 8.81
N GLU A 166 12.26 2.76 10.14
CA GLU A 166 13.46 2.61 10.97
C GLU A 166 14.08 1.20 10.82
N ILE A 167 13.26 0.16 10.80
CA ILE A 167 13.69 -1.22 10.55
C ILE A 167 14.31 -1.32 9.15
N ALA A 168 13.63 -0.78 8.14
CA ALA A 168 14.15 -0.82 6.77
C ALA A 168 15.50 -0.10 6.65
N ASP A 169 15.69 1.04 7.32
CA ASP A 169 16.98 1.73 7.40
C ASP A 169 18.06 0.86 8.07
N ARG A 170 17.75 0.30 9.24
CA ARG A 170 18.69 -0.50 10.04
C ARG A 170 19.20 -1.73 9.29
N HIS A 171 18.35 -2.35 8.47
CA HIS A 171 18.65 -3.59 7.76
C HIS A 171 18.92 -3.38 6.25
N HIS A 172 19.00 -2.13 5.78
CA HIS A 172 19.21 -1.79 4.37
C HIS A 172 18.15 -2.40 3.43
N LEU A 173 16.88 -2.38 3.85
CA LEU A 173 15.73 -2.91 3.13
C LEU A 173 14.96 -1.81 2.38
N HIS A 174 14.06 -2.22 1.50
CA HIS A 174 13.13 -1.29 0.85
C HIS A 174 12.12 -0.74 1.86
N LYS A 175 11.98 0.59 1.92
CA LYS A 175 11.01 1.30 2.77
C LYS A 175 9.59 1.29 2.17
N PRO A 176 8.54 1.38 3.01
CA PRO A 176 7.20 1.68 2.49
C PRO A 176 7.21 3.09 1.87
N VAL A 177 6.62 3.26 0.69
CA VAL A 177 6.64 4.54 -0.04
C VAL A 177 5.30 5.30 0.00
N VAL A 178 4.25 4.65 0.51
CA VAL A 178 2.88 5.16 0.51
C VAL A 178 2.09 4.55 1.66
N GLU A 179 1.18 5.35 2.23
CA GLU A 179 0.10 4.93 3.10
C GLU A 179 -1.22 5.14 2.36
N GLN A 180 -2.15 4.19 2.47
CA GLN A 180 -3.50 4.28 1.91
C GLN A 180 -4.55 4.38 3.03
N PRO A 181 -4.81 5.59 3.55
CA PRO A 181 -5.76 5.83 4.63
C PRO A 181 -7.15 6.23 4.11
N GLN A 182 -8.18 6.05 4.93
CA GLN A 182 -9.48 6.67 4.72
C GLN A 182 -9.37 8.20 4.85
N TYR A 183 -9.91 8.92 3.87
CA TYR A 183 -10.01 10.37 3.92
C TYR A 183 -11.27 10.89 3.22
N ASN A 184 -12.05 11.69 3.94
CA ASN A 184 -13.21 12.43 3.42
C ASN A 184 -13.57 13.56 4.41
N LEU A 185 -14.57 14.37 4.09
CA LEU A 185 -14.98 15.51 4.94
C LEU A 185 -15.35 15.11 6.38
N PHE A 186 -15.78 13.87 6.61
CA PHE A 186 -16.13 13.34 7.94
C PHE A 186 -14.97 12.58 8.62
N HIS A 187 -13.95 12.17 7.86
CA HIS A 187 -12.81 11.38 8.35
C HIS A 187 -11.52 12.05 7.88
N ARG A 188 -11.01 12.97 8.70
CA ARG A 188 -9.90 13.86 8.32
C ARG A 188 -8.62 13.63 9.13
N THR A 189 -8.79 13.21 10.37
CA THR A 189 -7.75 13.17 11.41
C THR A 189 -6.47 12.45 10.98
N ARG A 190 -6.58 11.21 10.45
CA ARG A 190 -5.40 10.40 10.12
C ARG A 190 -4.50 11.08 9.07
N VAL A 191 -5.08 11.58 7.98
CA VAL A 191 -4.29 12.22 6.90
C VAL A 191 -3.71 13.55 7.35
N GLU A 192 -4.52 14.38 8.02
CA GLU A 192 -4.08 15.71 8.45
C GLU A 192 -2.99 15.60 9.53
N GLN A 193 -3.14 14.70 10.51
CA GLN A 193 -2.15 14.44 11.55
C GLN A 193 -0.89 13.74 11.03
N ILE A 194 -0.99 12.75 10.14
CA ILE A 194 0.21 12.15 9.52
C ILE A 194 0.99 13.23 8.75
N GLY A 195 0.27 14.11 8.05
CA GLY A 195 0.88 15.25 7.37
C GLY A 195 1.61 16.20 8.33
N ASP A 196 1.05 16.48 9.49
CA ASP A 196 1.69 17.29 10.54
C ASP A 196 2.89 16.57 11.18
N ASN A 197 2.76 15.29 11.52
CA ASN A 197 3.81 14.49 12.15
C ASN A 197 5.02 14.29 11.23
N MET A 198 4.79 14.04 9.93
CA MET A 198 5.87 13.94 8.94
C MET A 198 6.62 15.26 8.77
N ARG A 199 5.92 16.40 8.82
CA ARG A 199 6.56 17.73 8.82
C ARG A 199 7.37 17.97 10.10
N ALA A 200 6.88 17.49 11.24
CA ALA A 200 7.60 17.59 12.51
C ALA A 200 8.94 16.83 12.48
N LEU A 201 9.05 15.71 11.76
CA LEU A 201 10.33 14.98 11.59
C LEU A 201 11.37 15.77 10.78
N ASP A 202 10.94 16.42 9.69
CA ASP A 202 11.82 17.30 8.90
C ASP A 202 12.32 18.50 9.74
N VAL A 203 11.55 18.92 10.75
CA VAL A 203 11.95 19.95 11.73
C VAL A 203 12.86 19.37 12.80
N ALA A 204 12.53 18.20 13.37
CA ALA A 204 13.31 17.51 14.40
C ALA A 204 14.75 17.22 13.96
N ALA A 205 14.94 16.83 12.68
CA ALA A 205 16.25 16.61 12.08
C ALA A 205 17.10 17.90 11.99
N LYS A 206 16.48 19.08 12.08
CA LYS A 206 17.15 20.40 12.03
C LYS A 206 17.34 21.02 13.42
N LEU A 207 16.87 20.37 14.49
CA LEU A 207 17.05 20.88 15.85
C LEU A 207 18.51 20.74 16.29
N THR A 208 19.11 21.84 16.70
CA THR A 208 20.46 21.85 17.29
C THR A 208 20.43 21.23 18.69
N PRO A 209 21.57 20.73 19.21
CA PRO A 209 21.66 20.19 20.56
C PRO A 209 21.13 21.15 21.64
N ALA A 210 21.41 22.45 21.50
CA ALA A 210 20.93 23.48 22.43
C ALA A 210 19.39 23.64 22.42
N VAL A 211 18.74 23.46 21.26
CA VAL A 211 17.27 23.52 21.18
C VAL A 211 16.65 22.25 21.75
N LYS A 212 17.26 21.08 21.51
CA LYS A 212 16.81 19.81 22.11
C LYS A 212 16.87 19.85 23.63
N GLN A 213 17.99 20.32 24.18
CA GLN A 213 18.16 20.49 25.62
C GLN A 213 17.10 21.43 26.23
N ARG A 214 16.79 22.55 25.56
CA ARG A 214 15.74 23.47 26.02
C ARG A 214 14.33 22.87 25.96
N ILE A 215 14.08 21.96 25.02
CA ILE A 215 12.82 21.22 24.94
C ILE A 215 12.74 20.23 26.10
N GLU A 216 13.80 19.46 26.35
CA GLU A 216 13.89 18.55 27.50
C GLU A 216 13.68 19.27 28.84
N GLU A 217 14.33 20.42 29.03
CA GLU A 217 14.17 21.27 30.21
C GLU A 217 12.74 21.84 30.36
N ALA A 218 12.05 22.12 29.25
CA ALA A 218 10.71 22.72 29.25
C ALA A 218 9.58 21.69 29.39
N VAL A 219 9.76 20.48 28.86
CA VAL A 219 8.78 19.40 28.92
C VAL A 219 8.92 18.63 30.25
N GLY A 220 10.12 18.61 30.84
CA GLY A 220 10.41 17.87 32.07
C GLY A 220 10.23 16.35 31.91
N ASP A 221 10.47 15.60 32.99
CA ASP A 221 10.16 14.17 33.07
C ASP A 221 8.64 13.97 33.15
N ALA A 222 7.93 14.18 32.04
CA ALA A 222 6.49 13.93 31.94
C ALA A 222 6.14 12.43 31.78
N TYR A 223 7.09 11.53 32.09
CA TYR A 223 6.96 10.07 31.99
C TYR A 223 7.60 9.34 33.19
N GLU A 224 7.35 9.80 34.41
CA GLU A 224 7.35 8.93 35.61
C GLU A 224 5.92 8.59 36.03
#